data_AF-A0A8J2M086-F1
#
_entry.id   AF-A0A8J2M086-F1
#
_cell.length_a   1.000
_cell.length_b   1.000
_cell.length_c   1.000
_cell.angle_alpha   90.00
_cell.angle_beta   90.00
_cell.angle_gamma   90.00
#
_symmetry.space_group_name_H-M   'P 1'
#
loop_
_entity.id
_entity.type
_entity.pdbx_description
1 polymer ?
#
loop_
_entity_poly.entity_id
_entity_poly.type
_entity_poly.pdbx_seq_one_letter_code
_entity_poly.pdbx_strand_id
1 'polypeptide(L)'
;MAFLRSTKPRKKRTANTLACLLQAVEGSSVVIELKDYSVVQGILAHCDDAMNVEMKAVTIHESKHHIMPLHCDSFHIQGKFIRFVHFDHYFNASKVIHKWLNVSRNFGGPLRKKTC
;
A
#
# COMPACT_ATOMS: atom_id res chain seq x y z
N MET A 1 12.21 7.45 23.44
CA MET A 1 12.28 8.40 22.31
C MET A 1 12.53 7.60 21.04
N ALA A 2 11.53 7.48 20.16
CA ALA A 2 11.66 6.68 18.94
C ALA A 2 12.49 7.44 17.89
N PHE A 3 13.53 6.78 17.38
CA PHE A 3 14.44 7.31 16.38
C PHE A 3 13.68 7.53 15.05
N LEU A 4 13.64 8.77 14.56
CA LEU A 4 13.24 9.09 13.19
C LEU A 4 14.28 8.50 12.23
N ARG A 5 14.07 7.25 11.81
CA ARG A 5 14.90 6.57 10.79
C ARG A 5 14.80 7.36 9.48
N SER A 6 15.96 7.77 8.95
CA SER A 6 16.10 8.57 7.72
C SER A 6 15.22 8.03 6.57
N THR A 7 14.38 8.91 6.02
CA THR A 7 13.34 8.64 5.01
C THR A 7 13.88 8.48 3.57
N LYS A 8 15.17 8.78 3.34
CA LYS A 8 15.78 8.83 2.00
C LYS A 8 15.91 7.47 1.27
N PRO A 9 16.37 6.36 1.89
CA PRO A 9 16.51 5.09 1.19
C PRO A 9 15.16 4.40 0.91
N ARG A 10 14.18 4.56 1.81
CA ARG A 10 12.85 3.94 1.69
C ARG A 10 12.07 4.50 0.51
N LYS A 11 12.09 5.83 0.32
CA LYS A 11 11.48 6.49 -0.87
C LYS A 11 12.07 6.02 -2.20
N LYS A 12 13.38 5.75 -2.27
CA LYS A 12 14.03 5.25 -3.50
C LYS A 12 13.56 3.84 -3.87
N ARG A 13 13.28 2.97 -2.88
CA ARG A 13 12.84 1.59 -3.16
C ARG A 13 11.42 1.57 -3.70
N THR A 14 10.51 2.33 -3.08
CA THR A 14 9.11 2.31 -3.53
C THR A 14 8.92 2.92 -4.91
N ALA A 15 9.68 3.94 -5.28
CA ALA A 15 9.62 4.53 -6.62
C ALA A 15 10.02 3.55 -7.74
N ASN A 16 10.67 2.44 -7.39
CA ASN A 16 11.16 1.43 -8.33
C ASN A 16 10.29 0.16 -8.37
N THR A 17 9.20 0.10 -7.59
CA THR A 17 8.30 -1.06 -7.55
C THR A 17 6.84 -0.62 -7.70
N LEU A 18 5.95 -1.56 -8.03
CA LEU A 18 4.51 -1.29 -8.08
C LEU A 18 3.86 -1.08 -6.71
N ALA A 19 4.61 -1.22 -5.60
CA ALA A 19 4.11 -0.86 -4.27
C ALA A 19 3.70 0.63 -4.21
N CYS A 20 4.31 1.50 -5.02
CA CYS A 20 3.92 2.90 -5.13
C CYS A 20 2.47 3.09 -5.57
N LEU A 21 1.90 2.15 -6.33
CA LEU A 21 0.51 2.22 -6.75
C LEU A 21 -0.43 2.06 -5.54
N LEU A 22 -0.15 1.08 -4.68
CA LEU A 22 -0.92 0.88 -3.45
C LEU A 22 -0.78 2.05 -2.50
N GLN A 23 0.42 2.59 -2.36
CA GLN A 23 0.66 3.80 -1.56
C GLN A 23 -0.08 5.03 -2.09
N ALA A 24 -0.25 5.12 -3.41
CA ALA A 24 -0.96 6.23 -4.04
C ALA A 24 -2.48 6.17 -3.86
N VAL A 25 -3.02 5.01 -3.49
CA VAL A 25 -4.46 4.77 -3.30
C VAL A 25 -4.80 4.46 -1.84
N GLU A 26 -3.91 4.78 -0.90
CA GLU A 26 -4.22 4.82 0.53
C GLU A 26 -5.51 5.63 0.78
N GLY A 27 -6.38 5.09 1.63
CA GLY A 27 -7.73 5.59 1.90
C GLY A 27 -8.83 4.97 1.02
N SER A 28 -8.48 4.18 0.00
CA SER A 28 -9.46 3.53 -0.87
C SER A 28 -9.96 2.20 -0.31
N SER A 29 -11.22 1.86 -0.60
CA SER A 29 -11.76 0.51 -0.40
C SER A 29 -11.11 -0.45 -1.40
N VAL A 30 -10.60 -1.57 -0.90
CA VAL A 30 -9.94 -2.61 -1.69
C VAL A 30 -10.32 -3.99 -1.18
N VAL A 31 -10.22 -4.97 -2.07
CA VAL A 31 -10.34 -6.39 -1.73
C VAL A 31 -9.01 -7.06 -2.02
N ILE A 32 -8.39 -7.67 -1.01
CA ILE A 32 -7.11 -8.35 -1.11
C ILE A 32 -7.36 -9.85 -1.09
N GLU A 33 -6.96 -10.52 -2.17
CA GLU A 33 -6.94 -11.98 -2.22
C GLU A 33 -5.58 -12.49 -1.77
N LEU A 34 -5.58 -13.35 -0.76
CA LEU A 34 -4.40 -13.99 -0.22
C LEU A 34 -4.07 -15.28 -0.98
N LYS A 35 -2.83 -15.76 -0.84
CA LYS A 35 -2.34 -16.98 -1.50
C LYS A 35 -3.03 -18.26 -1.03
N ASP A 36 -3.66 -18.25 0.12
CA ASP A 36 -4.50 -19.33 0.61
C ASP A 36 -5.96 -19.21 0.13
N TYR A 37 -6.23 -18.31 -0.82
CA TYR A 37 -7.55 -17.97 -1.35
C TYR A 37 -8.49 -17.29 -0.36
N SER A 38 -8.02 -16.95 0.84
CA SER A 38 -8.79 -16.11 1.75
C SER A 38 -8.90 -14.69 1.18
N VAL A 39 -10.02 -14.03 1.44
CA VAL A 39 -10.32 -12.70 0.90
C VAL A 39 -10.47 -11.71 2.05
N VAL A 40 -9.79 -10.58 1.94
CA VAL A 40 -9.81 -9.50 2.93
C VAL A 40 -10.32 -8.23 2.29
N GLN A 41 -11.51 -7.78 2.67
CA GLN A 41 -12.11 -6.55 2.20
C GLN A 41 -11.98 -5.46 3.27
N GLY A 42 -11.65 -4.23 2.88
CA GLY A 42 -11.63 -3.09 3.80
C GLY A 42 -10.96 -1.87 3.19
N ILE A 43 -10.64 -0.89 4.05
CA ILE A 43 -10.01 0.37 3.63
C ILE A 43 -8.50 0.24 3.77
N LEU A 44 -7.76 0.48 2.68
CA LEU A 44 -6.30 0.50 2.70
C LEU A 44 -5.79 1.69 3.54
N ALA A 45 -5.23 1.44 4.71
CA ALA A 45 -4.74 2.49 5.60
C ALA A 45 -3.27 2.85 5.36
N HIS A 46 -2.42 1.84 5.11
CA HIS A 46 -1.02 2.04 4.78
C HIS A 46 -0.45 0.88 3.97
N CYS A 47 0.53 1.15 3.11
CA CYS A 47 1.32 0.13 2.42
C CYS A 47 2.82 0.46 2.47
N ASP A 48 3.65 -0.49 2.89
CA ASP A 48 5.10 -0.29 2.88
C ASP A 48 5.77 -0.68 1.54
N ASP A 49 7.09 -0.51 1.46
CA ASP A 49 7.89 -0.85 0.28
C ASP A 49 8.01 -2.35 0.01
N ALA A 50 7.63 -3.20 0.97
CA ALA A 50 7.57 -4.65 0.86
C ALA A 50 6.14 -5.17 0.64
N MET A 51 5.18 -4.26 0.36
CA MET A 51 3.74 -4.55 0.26
C MET A 51 3.12 -5.14 1.54
N ASN A 52 3.70 -4.92 2.70
CA ASN A 52 2.95 -5.14 3.93
C ASN A 52 1.89 -4.04 4.04
N VAL A 53 0.66 -4.46 4.31
CA VAL A 53 -0.52 -3.62 4.23
C VAL A 53 -1.21 -3.57 5.59
N GLU A 54 -1.58 -2.37 6.00
CA GLU A 54 -2.50 -2.12 7.10
C GLU A 54 -3.86 -1.75 6.53
N MET A 55 -4.93 -2.39 7.01
CA MET A 55 -6.30 -2.15 6.60
C MET A 55 -7.17 -1.78 7.81
N LYS A 56 -8.23 -1.02 7.54
CA LYS A 56 -9.25 -0.63 8.53
C LYS A 56 -10.64 -1.08 8.09
N ALA A 57 -11.55 -1.25 9.06
CA ALA A 57 -12.93 -1.67 8.84
C ALA A 57 -13.00 -2.92 7.94
N VAL A 58 -12.41 -4.00 8.43
CA VAL A 58 -12.04 -5.18 7.64
C VAL A 58 -13.06 -6.29 7.82
N THR A 59 -13.40 -6.94 6.71
CA THR A 59 -14.16 -8.19 6.66
C THR A 59 -13.30 -9.26 6.00
N ILE A 60 -13.15 -10.40 6.68
CA ILE A 60 -12.32 -11.52 6.23
C ILE A 60 -13.22 -12.70 5.90
N HIS A 61 -13.05 -13.25 4.69
CA HIS A 61 -13.69 -14.46 4.22
C HIS A 61 -12.65 -15.56 4.07
N GLU A 62 -12.77 -16.63 4.85
CA GLU A 62 -11.88 -17.79 4.76
C GLU A 62 -12.34 -18.72 3.62
N SER A 63 -11.38 -19.24 2.84
CA SER A 63 -11.68 -20.12 1.70
C SER A 63 -12.00 -21.57 2.09
N LYS A 64 -11.46 -22.04 3.22
CA LYS A 64 -11.43 -23.48 3.56
C LYS A 64 -12.60 -23.94 4.40
N HIS A 65 -13.16 -23.04 5.19
CA HIS A 65 -14.23 -23.37 6.11
C HIS A 65 -15.34 -22.37 5.82
N HIS A 66 -16.57 -22.84 5.59
CA HIS A 66 -17.77 -22.01 5.44
C HIS A 66 -18.14 -21.32 6.76
N ILE A 67 -17.16 -20.64 7.37
CA ILE A 67 -17.27 -19.89 8.60
C ILE A 67 -17.84 -18.52 8.24
N MET A 68 -18.62 -17.96 9.16
CA MET A 68 -19.12 -16.61 9.05
C MET A 68 -17.95 -15.62 8.85
N PRO A 69 -18.16 -14.54 8.07
CA PRO A 69 -17.13 -13.52 7.88
C PRO A 69 -16.65 -12.97 9.23
N LEU A 70 -15.33 -12.82 9.39
CA LEU A 70 -14.73 -12.21 10.57
C LEU A 70 -14.60 -10.70 10.35
N HIS A 71 -15.12 -9.91 11.29
CA HIS A 71 -15.00 -8.45 11.27
C HIS A 71 -13.95 -7.97 12.27
N CYS A 72 -13.10 -7.03 11.85
CA CYS A 72 -12.15 -6.38 12.73
C CYS A 72 -11.86 -4.93 12.32
N ASP A 73 -11.56 -4.08 13.31
CA ASP A 73 -11.31 -2.65 13.06
C ASP A 73 -9.99 -2.38 12.35
N SER A 74 -8.99 -3.24 12.60
CA SER A 74 -7.64 -3.13 12.05
C SER A 74 -7.09 -4.51 11.72
N PHE A 75 -6.46 -4.66 10.56
CA PHE A 75 -5.84 -5.90 10.11
C PHE A 75 -4.51 -5.63 9.41
N HIS A 76 -3.50 -6.45 9.70
CA HIS A 76 -2.18 -6.35 9.09
C HIS A 76 -1.91 -7.58 8.22
N ILE A 77 -1.55 -7.35 6.97
CA ILE A 77 -1.25 -8.39 5.98
C ILE A 77 0.20 -8.28 5.57
N GLN A 78 0.95 -9.39 5.67
CA GLN A 78 2.30 -9.44 5.13
C GLN A 78 2.27 -9.56 3.61
N GLY A 79 3.06 -8.75 2.90
CA GLY A 79 3.04 -8.67 1.44
C GLY A 79 3.33 -10.01 0.74
N LYS A 80 4.12 -10.89 1.38
CA LYS A 80 4.42 -12.24 0.86
C LYS A 80 3.19 -13.14 0.72
N PHE A 81 2.08 -12.85 1.43
CA PHE A 81 0.84 -13.62 1.37
C PHE A 81 -0.18 -13.04 0.39
N ILE A 82 0.04 -11.83 -0.13
CA ILE A 82 -0.85 -11.20 -1.10
C ILE A 82 -0.68 -11.90 -2.46
N ARG A 83 -1.81 -12.21 -3.11
CA ARG A 83 -1.87 -12.67 -4.50
C ARG A 83 -2.40 -11.57 -5.41
N PHE A 84 -3.56 -11.02 -5.09
CA PHE A 84 -4.20 -9.95 -5.88
C PHE A 84 -4.71 -8.84 -4.98
N VAL A 85 -4.74 -7.62 -5.53
CA VAL A 85 -5.46 -6.49 -4.95
C VAL A 85 -6.47 -6.02 -5.99
N HIS A 86 -7.74 -6.13 -5.63
CA HIS A 86 -8.87 -5.70 -6.43
C HIS A 86 -9.30 -4.30 -5.97
N PHE A 87 -9.65 -3.47 -6.94
CA PHE A 87 -10.11 -2.11 -6.70
C PHE A 87 -11.56 -1.98 -7.16
N ASP A 88 -12.39 -1.30 -6.37
CA ASP A 88 -13.82 -1.16 -6.64
C ASP A 88 -14.12 -0.33 -7.90
N HIS A 89 -13.15 0.48 -8.34
CA HIS A 89 -13.31 1.39 -9.47
C HIS A 89 -12.16 1.26 -10.46
N TYR A 90 -12.50 1.39 -11.74
CA TYR A 90 -11.51 1.58 -12.78
C TYR A 90 -10.80 2.92 -12.59
N PHE A 91 -9.47 2.87 -12.52
CA PHE A 91 -8.65 4.07 -12.55
C PHE A 91 -7.46 3.86 -13.47
N ASN A 92 -6.93 4.97 -13.99
CA ASN A 92 -5.74 4.92 -14.82
C ASN A 92 -4.50 4.77 -13.92
N ALA A 93 -4.02 3.53 -13.77
CA ALA A 93 -2.87 3.22 -12.93
C ALA A 93 -1.62 4.03 -13.32
N SER A 94 -1.36 4.21 -14.61
CA SER A 94 -0.22 5.02 -15.09
C SER A 94 -0.31 6.46 -14.57
N LYS A 95 -1.48 7.11 -14.68
CA LYS A 95 -1.68 8.48 -14.16
C LYS A 95 -1.44 8.56 -12.65
N VAL A 96 -1.95 7.57 -11.89
CA VAL A 96 -1.78 7.51 -10.43
C VAL A 96 -0.31 7.35 -10.06
N ILE A 97 0.40 6.43 -10.71
CA ILE A 97 1.84 6.19 -10.49
C ILE A 97 2.64 7.46 -10.81
N HIS A 98 2.40 8.10 -11.97
CA HIS A 98 3.11 9.33 -12.34
C HIS A 98 2.87 10.46 -11.35
N LYS A 99 1.62 10.64 -10.88
CA LYS A 99 1.30 11.65 -9.86
C LYS A 99 2.08 11.37 -8.57
N TRP A 100 2.09 10.13 -8.10
CA TRP A 100 2.79 9.75 -6.88
C TRP A 100 4.31 9.95 -6.98
N LEU A 101 4.92 9.52 -8.09
CA LEU A 101 6.34 9.71 -8.34
C LEU A 101 6.72 11.19 -8.40
N ASN A 102 5.89 12.05 -8.98
CA ASN A 102 6.13 13.49 -9.07
C ASN A 102 5.99 14.19 -7.71
N VAL A 103 4.99 13.81 -6.90
CA VAL A 103 4.84 14.30 -5.52
C VAL A 103 6.09 13.96 -4.70
N SER A 104 6.63 12.74 -4.85
CA SER A 104 7.84 12.33 -4.12
C SER A 104 9.07 13.21 -4.41
N ARG A 105 9.17 13.77 -5.63
CA ARG A 105 10.28 14.61 -6.09
C ARG A 105 10.23 16.04 -5.53
N ASN A 106 9.03 16.59 -5.32
CA ASN A 106 8.85 17.96 -4.86
C ASN A 106 9.15 18.16 -3.37
N PHE A 107 9.27 17.09 -2.58
CA PHE A 107 9.77 17.14 -1.21
C PHE A 107 11.32 17.09 -1.11
N GLY A 108 12.02 17.03 -2.25
CA GLY A 108 13.45 17.36 -2.32
C GLY A 108 13.61 18.86 -2.43
N GLY A 109 13.88 19.54 -1.30
CA GLY A 109 14.20 20.97 -1.28
C GLY A 109 15.30 21.34 -2.29
N PRO A 110 15.40 22.63 -2.67
CA PRO A 110 16.21 23.08 -3.79
C PRO A 110 17.64 22.53 -3.68
N LEU A 111 18.07 21.84 -4.73
CA LEU A 111 19.45 21.40 -4.89
C LEU A 111 20.31 22.67 -4.89
N ARG A 112 20.99 22.95 -3.76
CA ARG A 112 21.97 24.03 -3.71
C ARG A 112 22.99 23.74 -4.81
N LYS A 113 22.99 24.58 -5.85
CA LYS A 113 24.04 24.62 -6.85
C LYS A 113 25.35 24.77 -6.07
N LYS A 114 26.26 23.80 -6.21
CA LYS A 114 27.64 23.99 -5.79
C LYS A 114 28.21 25.02 -6.76
N THR A 115 28.36 26.25 -6.29
CA THR A 115 29.23 27.23 -6.93
C THR A 115 30.66 26.74 -6.76
N CYS A 116 31.46 26.90 -7.81
CA CYS A 116 32.83 26.47 -7.97
C CYS A 116 33.75 26.86 -6.79
#